data_AF-A0A966QH10-F1
#
_entry.id   AF-A0A966QH10-F1
#
_cell.length_a   1.000
_cell.length_b   1.000
_cell.length_c   1.000
_cell.angle_alpha   90.00
_cell.angle_beta   90.00
_cell.angle_gamma   90.00
#
_symmetry.space_group_name_H-M   'P 1'
#
loop_
_entity.id
_entity.type
_entity.pdbx_description
1 polymer ?
#
loop_
_entity_poly.entity_id
_entity_poly.type
_entity_poly.pdbx_seq_one_letter_code
_entity_poly.pdbx_strand_id
1 'polypeptide(L)'
;MSGTVNSPDALAAALRHLEARDAELGAQAEARVRSRYGSSTDSSMSGYDFEHSYSRDAQATSRIDWVHQPWLRPIRFAYRHLPKSVRYLVKKAAN
;
A
#
# COMPACT_ATOMS: atom_id res chain seq x y z
N MET A 1 -3.37 40.12 26.86
CA MET A 1 -4.18 39.98 25.62
C MET A 1 -4.33 38.50 25.32
N SER A 2 -5.27 37.82 25.97
CA SER A 2 -5.61 36.41 25.72
C SER A 2 -7.12 36.28 25.86
N GLY A 3 -7.85 36.28 24.75
CA GLY A 3 -9.32 36.29 24.84
C GLY A 3 -10.08 35.99 23.54
N THR A 4 -9.42 35.57 22.46
CA THR A 4 -10.11 35.37 21.17
C THR A 4 -10.07 33.94 20.65
N VAL A 5 -9.31 33.03 21.26
CA VAL A 5 -9.09 31.67 20.72
C VAL A 5 -10.22 30.68 21.09
N ASN A 6 -11.09 31.01 22.05
CA ASN A 6 -12.14 30.11 22.57
C ASN A 6 -13.57 30.65 22.40
N SER A 7 -13.84 31.46 21.36
CA SER A 7 -15.23 31.80 21.03
C SER A 7 -15.87 30.68 20.19
N PRO A 8 -17.10 30.22 20.51
CA PRO A 8 -17.79 29.19 19.72
C PRO A 8 -17.93 29.57 18.24
N ASP A 9 -18.07 30.87 17.94
CA ASP A 9 -18.16 31.36 16.56
C ASP A 9 -16.83 31.25 15.80
N ALA A 10 -15.72 31.50 16.50
CA ALA A 10 -14.38 31.36 15.94
C ALA A 10 -14.05 29.88 15.64
N LEU A 11 -14.46 28.98 16.53
CA LEU A 11 -14.35 27.54 16.31
C LEU A 11 -15.19 27.09 15.11
N ALA A 12 -16.45 27.53 15.02
CA ALA A 12 -17.32 27.20 13.90
C ALA A 12 -16.76 27.71 12.56
N ALA A 13 -16.15 28.90 12.54
CA ALA A 13 -15.47 29.42 11.36
C ALA A 13 -14.25 28.58 10.98
N ALA A 14 -13.44 28.15 11.96
CA ALA A 14 -12.28 27.30 11.74
C ALA A 14 -12.68 25.92 11.19
N LEU A 15 -13.77 25.32 11.70
CA LEU A 15 -14.30 24.06 11.19
C LEU A 15 -14.76 24.16 9.74
N ARG A 16 -15.53 25.21 9.39
CA ARG A 16 -15.95 25.45 7.99
C ARG A 16 -14.75 25.62 7.06
N HIS A 17 -13.70 26.31 7.53
CA HIS A 17 -12.47 26.46 6.76
C HIS A 17 -11.75 25.11 6.56
N LEU A 18 -11.69 24.26 7.59
CA LEU A 18 -11.13 22.92 7.49
C LEU A 18 -11.93 22.03 6.51
N GLU A 19 -13.25 22.05 6.58
CA GLU A 19 -14.13 21.32 5.64
C GLU A 19 -13.89 21.76 4.19
N ALA A 20 -13.80 23.07 3.94
CA ALA A 20 -13.52 23.59 2.60
C ALA A 20 -12.15 23.14 2.09
N ARG A 21 -11.12 23.12 2.95
CA ARG A 21 -9.77 22.66 2.60
C ARG A 21 -9.71 21.16 2.37
N ASP A 22 -10.43 20.37 3.15
CA ASP A 22 -10.53 18.93 2.98
C ASP A 22 -11.18 18.59 1.62
N ALA A 23 -12.27 19.28 1.27
CA ALA A 23 -12.92 19.12 -0.04
C ALA A 23 -12.00 19.48 -1.21
N GLU A 24 -11.22 20.57 -1.09
CA GLU A 24 -10.24 20.96 -2.11
C GLU A 24 -9.14 19.91 -2.29
N LEU A 25 -8.61 19.38 -1.18
CA LEU A 25 -7.59 18.32 -1.20
C LEU A 25 -8.14 17.02 -1.78
N GLY A 26 -9.38 16.67 -1.44
CA GLY A 26 -10.10 15.53 -2.01
C GLY A 26 -10.21 15.63 -3.53
N ALA A 27 -10.66 16.79 -4.04
CA ALA A 27 -10.76 17.02 -5.49
C ALA A 27 -9.39 16.94 -6.19
N GLN A 28 -8.32 17.46 -5.57
CA GLN A 28 -6.96 17.34 -6.11
C GLN A 28 -6.46 15.89 -6.12
N ALA A 29 -6.76 15.11 -5.08
CA ALA A 29 -6.39 13.71 -5.00
C ALA A 29 -7.12 12.89 -6.08
N GLU A 30 -8.42 13.09 -6.25
CA GLU A 30 -9.21 12.47 -7.31
C GLU A 30 -8.67 12.81 -8.70
N ALA A 31 -8.38 14.09 -8.96
CA ALA A 31 -7.80 14.54 -10.24
C ALA A 31 -6.45 13.87 -10.50
N ARG A 32 -5.60 13.73 -9.47
CA ARG A 32 -4.29 13.06 -9.58
C ARG A 32 -4.43 11.56 -9.87
N VAL A 33 -5.36 10.88 -9.18
CA VAL A 33 -5.65 9.46 -9.40
C VAL A 33 -6.16 9.25 -10.83
N ARG A 34 -7.14 10.06 -11.25
CA ARG A 34 -7.71 10.02 -12.61
C ARG A 34 -6.67 10.31 -13.69
N SER A 35 -5.77 11.25 -13.47
CA SER A 35 -4.67 11.55 -14.38
C SER A 35 -3.65 10.40 -14.46
N ARG A 36 -3.34 9.76 -13.32
CA ARG A 36 -2.29 8.73 -13.24
C ARG A 36 -2.76 7.36 -13.75
N TYR A 37 -4.01 7.00 -13.47
CA TYR A 37 -4.54 5.66 -13.74
C TYR A 37 -5.63 5.66 -14.83
N GLY A 38 -6.02 6.82 -15.35
CA GLY A 38 -7.07 6.95 -16.36
C GLY A 38 -8.48 7.00 -15.75
N SER A 39 -9.48 7.24 -16.61
CA SER A 39 -10.91 7.21 -16.28
C SER A 39 -11.48 5.78 -16.35
N SER A 40 -10.68 4.77 -16.01
CA SER A 40 -11.11 3.38 -16.13
C SER A 40 -11.99 2.99 -14.94
N THR A 41 -13.30 3.12 -15.14
CA THR A 41 -14.33 2.35 -14.43
C THR A 41 -14.08 0.83 -14.50
N ASP A 42 -13.23 0.38 -15.45
CA ASP A 42 -12.76 -1.01 -15.60
C ASP A 42 -11.55 -1.39 -14.73
N SER A 43 -10.93 -0.43 -14.05
CA SER A 43 -9.96 -0.76 -13.00
C SER A 43 -10.74 -1.10 -11.74
N SER A 44 -11.47 -2.22 -11.77
CA SER A 44 -12.07 -2.76 -10.56
C SER A 44 -10.94 -2.83 -9.53
N MET A 45 -11.07 -2.12 -8.41
CA MET A 45 -10.24 -2.36 -7.23
C MET A 45 -10.52 -3.76 -6.64
N SER A 46 -11.11 -4.70 -7.39
CA SER A 46 -11.37 -6.09 -6.95
C SER A 46 -10.08 -6.88 -6.70
N GLY A 47 -8.90 -6.31 -6.95
CA GLY A 47 -7.61 -6.84 -6.50
C GLY A 47 -7.00 -6.12 -5.29
N TYR A 48 -7.60 -5.02 -4.82
CA TYR A 48 -7.13 -4.23 -3.67
C TYR A 48 -8.06 -4.42 -2.47
N ASP A 49 -8.36 -5.68 -2.17
CA ASP A 49 -9.00 -6.04 -0.91
C ASP A 49 -7.97 -5.92 0.22
N PHE A 50 -8.17 -4.91 1.08
CA PHE A 50 -7.41 -4.81 2.34
C PHE A 50 -7.60 -6.05 3.23
N GLU A 51 -8.68 -6.82 3.01
CA GLU A 51 -8.93 -8.14 3.60
C GLU A 51 -7.81 -9.16 3.28
N HIS A 52 -7.19 -9.09 2.10
CA HIS A 52 -6.06 -9.96 1.72
C HIS A 52 -4.70 -9.49 2.23
N SER A 53 -4.63 -8.33 2.88
CA SER A 53 -3.37 -7.68 3.21
C SER A 53 -2.80 -8.06 4.59
N TYR A 54 -3.57 -8.72 5.48
CA TYR A 54 -3.22 -8.72 6.91
C TYR A 54 -3.41 -10.02 7.70
N SER A 55 -3.21 -11.21 7.12
CA SER A 55 -2.70 -12.31 7.95
C SER A 55 -1.21 -12.51 7.68
N ARG A 56 -0.42 -12.29 8.73
CA ARG A 56 1.03 -12.47 8.74
C ARG A 56 1.42 -13.89 8.28
N ASP A 57 0.52 -14.85 8.52
CA ASP A 57 0.64 -16.23 8.08
C ASP A 57 0.42 -16.38 6.56
N ALA A 58 -0.58 -15.70 5.96
CA ALA A 58 -0.79 -15.78 4.51
C ALA A 58 0.32 -15.09 3.69
N GLN A 59 1.00 -14.07 4.24
CA GLN A 59 2.15 -13.44 3.55
C GLN A 59 3.37 -14.36 3.47
N ALA A 60 3.58 -15.23 4.46
CA ALA A 60 4.67 -16.21 4.43
C ALA A 60 4.40 -17.34 3.43
N THR A 61 3.14 -17.78 3.34
CA THR A 61 2.73 -18.95 2.54
C THR A 61 2.47 -18.60 1.07
N SER A 62 1.92 -17.42 0.74
CA SER A 62 1.31 -17.21 -0.59
C SER A 62 2.27 -16.88 -1.74
N ARG A 63 3.55 -16.55 -1.50
CA ARG A 63 4.44 -16.18 -2.60
C ARG A 63 5.74 -16.95 -2.73
N ILE A 64 6.26 -17.59 -1.66
CA ILE A 64 7.52 -18.35 -1.73
C ILE A 64 7.54 -19.47 -0.66
N ASP A 65 6.53 -20.34 -0.67
CA ASP A 65 6.39 -21.38 0.37
C ASP A 65 7.45 -22.49 0.25
N TRP A 66 7.93 -22.78 -0.97
CA TRP A 66 8.93 -23.82 -1.18
C TRP A 66 10.23 -23.53 -0.42
N VAL A 67 10.69 -22.27 -0.39
CA VAL A 67 11.95 -21.93 0.29
C VAL A 67 11.88 -22.15 1.80
N HIS A 68 10.69 -22.24 2.42
CA HIS A 68 10.53 -22.43 3.87
C HIS A 68 10.42 -23.90 4.30
N GLN A 69 10.31 -24.83 3.34
CA GLN A 69 10.22 -26.26 3.64
C GLN A 69 11.51 -26.76 4.34
N PRO A 70 11.40 -27.52 5.44
CA PRO A 70 12.56 -28.04 6.18
C PRO A 70 13.50 -28.90 5.32
N TRP A 71 12.97 -29.66 4.36
CA TRP A 71 13.75 -30.52 3.47
C TRP A 71 14.50 -29.75 2.37
N LEU A 72 14.09 -28.50 2.08
CA LEU A 72 14.76 -27.61 1.12
C LEU A 72 15.92 -26.82 1.73
N ARG A 73 16.27 -27.08 3.00
CA ARG A 73 17.42 -26.46 3.69
C ARG A 73 18.74 -26.55 2.90
N PRO A 74 19.14 -27.71 2.33
CA PRO A 74 20.40 -27.80 1.57
C PRO A 74 20.36 -26.94 0.28
N ILE A 75 19.22 -26.94 -0.41
CA ILE A 75 19.01 -26.16 -1.64
C ILE A 75 19.04 -24.65 -1.33
N ARG A 76 18.48 -24.23 -0.18
CA ARG A 76 18.54 -22.84 0.29
C ARG A 76 19.97 -22.39 0.55
N PHE A 77 20.80 -23.25 1.13
CA PHE A 77 22.21 -22.96 1.36
C PHE A 77 22.93 -22.71 0.03
N ALA A 78 22.82 -23.65 -0.92
CA ALA A 78 23.39 -23.48 -2.26
C ALA A 78 22.89 -22.19 -2.94
N TYR A 79 21.58 -21.94 -2.93
CA TYR A 79 20.96 -20.74 -3.50
C TYR A 79 21.49 -19.44 -2.89
N ARG A 80 21.71 -19.40 -1.56
CA ARG A 80 22.23 -18.21 -0.87
C ARG A 80 23.66 -17.86 -1.30
N HIS A 81 24.45 -18.86 -1.68
CA HIS A 81 25.83 -18.66 -2.13
C HIS A 81 25.95 -18.37 -3.63
N LEU A 82 24.85 -18.43 -4.39
CA LEU A 82 24.86 -18.05 -5.81
C LEU A 82 25.00 -16.53 -6.00
N PRO A 83 25.64 -16.09 -7.11
CA PRO A 83 25.69 -14.68 -7.51
C PRO A 83 24.29 -14.06 -7.66
N LYS A 84 24.20 -12.74 -7.44
CA LYS A 84 22.92 -12.00 -7.51
C LYS A 84 22.17 -12.20 -8.84
N SER A 85 22.90 -12.27 -9.96
CA SER A 85 22.35 -12.50 -11.29
C SER A 85 21.64 -13.86 -11.40
N VAL A 86 22.26 -14.92 -10.89
CA VAL A 86 21.70 -16.27 -10.91
C VAL A 86 20.44 -16.35 -10.04
N ARG A 87 20.47 -15.72 -8.85
CA ARG A 87 19.29 -15.64 -7.98
C ARG A 87 18.11 -14.93 -8.66
N TYR A 88 18.39 -13.87 -9.41
CA TYR A 88 17.37 -13.16 -10.15
C TYR A 88 16.74 -14.02 -11.25
N LEU A 89 17.55 -14.79 -11.99
CA LEU A 89 17.05 -15.73 -13.01
C LEU A 89 16.17 -16.82 -12.42
N VAL A 90 16.60 -17.44 -11.31
CA VAL A 90 15.81 -18.46 -10.60
C VAL A 90 14.49 -17.87 -10.10
N LYS A 91 14.52 -16.66 -9.53
CA LYS A 91 13.31 -15.95 -9.08
C LYS A 91 12.38 -15.61 -10.25
N LYS A 92 12.93 -15.23 -11.41
CA LYS A 92 12.16 -14.95 -12.63
C LYS A 92 11.50 -16.20 -13.19
N ALA A 93 12.12 -17.36 -13.05
CA ALA A 93 11.58 -18.64 -13.53
C ALA A 93 10.54 -19.27 -12.58
N ALA A 94 10.55 -18.88 -11.30
CA ALA A 94 9.63 -19.37 -10.28
C ALA A 94 8.36 -18.49 -10.12
N ASN A 95 8.25 -17.43 -10.92
CA ASN A 95 7.10 -16.51 -11.01
C ASN A 95 6.37 -16.77 -12.33
#